data_AF-A0A9D9ZFR0-F1
#
_entry.id   AF-A0A9D9ZFR0-F1
#
_cell.length_a   1.000
_cell.length_b   1.000
_cell.length_c   1.000
_cell.angle_alpha   90.00
_cell.angle_beta   90.00
_cell.angle_gamma   90.00
#
_symmetry.space_group_name_H-M   'P 1'
#
loop_
_entity.id
_entity.type
_entity.pdbx_description
1 polymer ?
#
loop_
_entity_poly.entity_id
_entity_poly.type
_entity_poly.pdbx_seq_one_letter_code
_entity_poly.pdbx_strand_id
1 'polypeptide(L)' 'DAVDAVIDKYSIGWKKSRLPKTTLAILRLAICEMMFVDSIPESVSINEAVELAKKYATAEDASFVNGILGSYSRDNKNE' A
#
# COMPACT_ATOMS: atom_id res chain seq x y z
N ASP A 1 -11.18 8.91 2.51
CA ASP A 1 -11.63 8.16 3.71
C ASP A 1 -11.49 6.65 3.57
N ALA A 2 -12.08 5.99 2.56
CA ALA A 2 -11.98 4.54 2.39
C ALA A 2 -10.53 4.00 2.26
N VAL A 3 -9.73 4.58 1.36
CA VAL A 3 -8.32 4.22 1.17
C VAL A 3 -7.51 4.39 2.46
N ASP A 4 -7.72 5.50 3.18
CA ASP A 4 -7.04 5.77 4.43
C ASP A 4 -7.43 4.78 5.54
N ALA A 5 -8.69 4.33 5.55
CA ALA A 5 -9.15 3.31 6.49
C ALA A 5 -8.49 1.96 6.25
N VAL A 6 -8.25 1.59 4.98
CA VAL A 6 -7.45 0.40 4.62
C VAL A 6 -6.03 0.54 5.15
N ILE A 7 -5.37 1.67 4.90
CA ILE A 7 -4.01 1.92 5.41
C ILE A 7 -3.98 1.82 6.94
N ASP A 8 -4.93 2.44 7.63
CA ASP A 8 -5.01 2.39 9.10
C ASP A 8 -5.28 0.97 9.62
N LYS A 9 -6.08 0.15 8.92
CA LYS A 9 -6.35 -1.27 9.26
C LYS A 9 -5.09 -2.13 9.22
N TYR A 10 -4.25 -1.98 8.20
CA TYR A 10 -3.08 -2.85 8.01
C TYR A 10 -1.78 -2.29 8.61
N SER A 11 -1.73 -1.00 8.97
CA SER A 11 -0.55 -0.37 9.61
C SER A 11 -0.42 -0.74 11.10
N ILE A 12 -0.36 -2.03 11.40
CA ILE A 12 -0.31 -2.54 12.78
C ILE A 12 1.01 -2.08 13.44
N GLY A 13 0.89 -1.38 14.57
CA GLY A 13 2.02 -0.84 15.31
C GLY A 13 2.54 0.53 14.82
N TRP A 14 2.02 1.04 13.70
CA TRP A 14 2.43 2.32 13.12
C TRP A 14 1.22 3.20 12.84
N LYS A 15 1.13 4.36 13.51
CA LYS A 15 0.10 5.34 13.15
C LYS A 15 0.42 5.92 11.77
N LYS A 16 -0.57 5.96 10.86
CA LYS A 16 -0.52 6.67 9.57
C LYS A 16 0.14 8.05 9.67
N SER A 17 -0.20 8.81 10.72
CA SER A 17 0.32 10.17 10.94
C SER A 17 1.83 10.24 11.17
N ARG A 18 2.50 9.10 11.42
CA ARG A 18 3.95 8.99 11.60
C ARG A 18 4.67 8.49 10.34
N LEU A 19 3.94 8.07 9.31
CA LEU A 19 4.54 7.63 8.06
C LEU A 19 5.13 8.83 7.30
N PRO A 20 6.28 8.65 6.63
CA PRO A 20 6.76 9.63 5.67
C PRO A 20 5.67 9.94 4.64
N LYS A 21 5.55 11.22 4.25
CA LYS A 21 4.52 11.65 3.29
C LYS A 21 4.63 10.90 1.96
N THR A 22 5.86 10.58 1.53
CA THR A 22 6.13 9.79 0.32
C THR A 22 5.56 8.37 0.43
N THR A 23 5.87 7.65 1.52
CA THR A 23 5.33 6.31 1.79
C THR A 23 3.81 6.31 1.83
N LEU A 24 3.21 7.32 2.48
CA LEU A 24 1.77 7.47 2.54
C LEU A 24 1.14 7.74 1.16
N ALA A 25 1.79 8.55 0.33
CA ALA A 25 1.32 8.82 -1.03
C ALA A 25 1.36 7.56 -1.91
N ILE A 26 2.43 6.77 -1.81
CA ILE A 26 2.59 5.49 -2.51
C ILE A 26 1.49 4.50 -2.11
N LEU A 27 1.27 4.32 -0.80
CA LEU A 27 0.22 3.43 -0.29
C LEU A 27 -1.17 3.85 -0.76
N ARG A 28 -1.47 5.15 -0.72
CA ARG A 28 -2.76 5.68 -1.17
C ARG A 28 -2.99 5.42 -2.65
N LEU A 29 -1.97 5.64 -3.48
CA LEU A 29 -2.06 5.40 -4.92
C LEU A 29 -2.34 3.92 -5.20
N ALA A 30 -1.52 3.03 -4.63
CA ALA A 30 -1.63 1.60 -4.87
C ALA A 30 -2.97 1.02 -4.40
N ILE A 31 -3.41 1.37 -3.18
CA ILE A 31 -4.71 0.90 -2.65
C ILE A 31 -5.87 1.47 -3.48
N CYS A 32 -5.78 2.72 -3.92
CA CYS A 32 -6.79 3.30 -4.80
C CYS A 32 -6.90 2.54 -6.12
N GLU A 33 -5.78 2.19 -6.76
CA GLU A 33 -5.80 1.35 -7.96
C GLU A 33 -6.42 -0.02 -7.69
N MET A 34 -5.98 -0.70 -6.62
CA MET A 34 -6.47 -2.03 -6.27
C MET A 34 -7.97 -2.06 -5.90
N MET A 35 -8.53 -0.95 -5.41
CA MET A 35 -9.95 -0.86 -5.03
C MET A 35 -10.89 -0.48 -6.17
N PHE A 36 -10.40 0.28 -7.15
CA PHE A 36 -11.27 1.00 -8.09
C PHE A 36 -10.89 0.80 -9.56
N VAL A 37 -9.81 0.10 -9.87
CA VAL A 37 -9.29 -0.05 -11.22
C VAL A 37 -9.14 -1.54 -11.57
N ASP A 38 -10.27 -2.21 -11.83
CA ASP A 38 -10.34 -3.65 -12.11
C ASP A 38 -9.52 -4.10 -13.33
N SER A 39 -9.17 -3.17 -14.22
CA SER A 39 -8.31 -3.46 -15.38
C SER A 39 -6.84 -3.70 -15.02
N ILE A 40 -6.42 -3.37 -13.79
CA ILE A 40 -5.04 -3.52 -13.33
C ILE A 40 -5.00 -4.67 -12.31
N PRO A 41 -4.23 -5.75 -12.57
CA PRO A 41 -4.05 -6.81 -11.59
C PRO A 41 -3.40 -6.28 -10.31
N GLU A 42 -3.92 -6.66 -9.14
CA GLU A 42 -3.40 -6.26 -7.84
C GLU A 42 -1.88 -6.46 -7.70
N SER A 43 -1.34 -7.56 -8.25
CA SER A 43 0.09 -7.85 -8.22
C SER A 43 0.95 -6.81 -8.95
N VAL A 44 0.40 -6.18 -10.00
CA VAL A 44 1.08 -5.12 -10.74
C VAL A 44 1.16 -3.85 -9.89
N SER A 45 0.02 -3.40 -9.32
CA SER A 45 0.02 -2.24 -8.41
C SER A 45 0.92 -2.44 -7.19
N ILE A 46 1.00 -3.66 -6.64
CA ILE A 46 1.95 -3.99 -5.57
C ILE A 46 3.39 -3.82 -6.04
N ASN A 47 3.76 -4.40 -7.18
CA ASN A 47 5.12 -4.33 -7.71
C ASN A 47 5.56 -2.87 -7.96
N GLU A 48 4.72 -2.09 -8.65
CA GLU A 48 5.02 -0.69 -8.97
C GLU A 48 5.13 0.18 -7.70
N ALA A 49 4.29 -0.06 -6.69
CA ALA A 49 4.38 0.64 -5.42
C ALA A 49 5.71 0.35 -4.70
N VAL A 50 6.20 -0.89 -4.74
CA VAL A 50 7.49 -1.27 -4.16
C VAL A 50 8.65 -0.62 -4.91
N GLU A 51 8.60 -0.58 -6.25
CA GLU A 51 9.63 0.09 -7.05
C GLU A 51 9.64 1.62 -6.83
N LEU A 52 8.47 2.25 -6.69
CA LEU A 52 8.37 3.66 -6.31
C LEU A 52 8.98 3.92 -4.94
N ALA A 53 8.73 3.05 -3.95
CA ALA A 53 9.30 3.18 -2.61
C ALA A 53 10.82 3.00 -2.62
N LYS A 54 11.36 2.03 -3.38
CA LYS A 54 12.82 1.88 -3.57
C LYS A 54 13.46 3.12 -4.19
N LYS A 55 12.75 3.79 -5.10
CA LYS A 55 13.26 4.97 -5.82
C LYS A 55 13.20 6.26 -5.01
N TYR A 56 12.15 6.44 -4.21
CA TYR A 56 11.84 7.74 -3.58
C TYR A 56 11.76 7.72 -2.04
N ALA A 57 11.92 6.56 -1.41
CA ALA A 57 11.87 6.36 0.03
C ALA A 57 13.05 5.48 0.50
N THR A 58 12.92 4.76 1.62
CA THR A 58 13.97 3.84 2.11
C THR A 58 13.70 2.37 1.75
N ALA A 59 14.69 1.50 1.96
CA ALA A 59 14.52 0.05 1.79
C ALA A 59 13.51 -0.53 2.81
N GLU A 60 13.48 0.03 4.01
CA GLU A 60 12.49 -0.30 5.04
C GLU A 60 11.09 0.13 4.61
N ASP A 61 10.93 1.32 4.02
CA ASP A 61 9.67 1.78 3.44
C ASP A 61 9.18 0.84 2.33
N ALA A 62 10.06 0.41 1.42
CA ALA A 62 9.70 -0.53 0.35
C ALA A 62 9.23 -1.89 0.91
N SER A 63 9.90 -2.39 1.94
CA SER A 63 9.52 -3.63 2.62
C SER A 63 8.18 -3.48 3.35
N PHE A 64 7.97 -2.33 4.00
CA PHE A 64 6.73 -1.98 4.67
C PHE A 64 5.56 -1.89 3.68
N VAL A 65 5.72 -1.17 2.57
CA VAL A 65 4.72 -1.05 1.50
C VAL A 65 4.33 -2.43 0.97
N ASN A 66 5.31 -3.29 0.66
CA ASN A 66 5.05 -4.65 0.21
C ASN A 66 4.22 -5.46 1.23
N GLY A 67 4.56 -5.34 2.52
CA GLY A 67 3.86 -6.02 3.60
C GLY A 67 2.39 -5.58 3.74
N ILE A 68 2.13 -4.28 3.67
CA ILE A 68 0.78 -3.70 3.77
C ILE A 68 -0.07 -4.15 2.58
N LEU A 69 0.39 -3.89 1.35
CA LEU A 69 -0.39 -4.18 0.16
C LEU A 69 -0.61 -5.68 -0.05
N GLY A 70 0.40 -6.51 0.27
CA GLY A 70 0.26 -7.96 0.25
C GLY A 70 -0.75 -8.48 1.28
N SER A 71 -0.84 -7.85 2.44
CA SER A 71 -1.85 -8.22 3.46
C SER A 71 -3.26 -7.85 3.01
N TYR A 72 -3.43 -6.67 2.42
CA TYR A 72 -4.70 -6.25 1.82
C TYR A 72 -5.14 -7.21 0.69
N SER A 73 -4.26 -7.52 -0.27
CA SER A 73 -4.58 -8.44 -1.39
C SER A 73 -4.99 -9.84 -0.93
N ARG A 74 -4.38 -10.36 0.15
CA ARG A 74 -4.77 -11.68 0.70
C ARG A 74 -6.11 -11.66 1.39
N ASP A 75 -6.43 -10.58 2.12
CA ASP A 75 -7.71 -10.43 2.81
C ASP A 75 -8.85 -10.30 1.80
N ASN A 76 -8.63 -9.51 0.74
CA ASN A 76 -9.59 -9.26 -0.34
C ASN A 76 -9.95 -10.50 -1.17
N LYS A 77 -9.11 -11.55 -1.15
CA LYS A 77 -9.38 -12.84 -1.81
C LYS A 77 -10.17 -13.83 -0.95
N ASN A 78 -10.30 -13.55 0.35
CA ASN A 78 -11.03 -14.41 1.29
C ASN A 78 -12.47 -13.94 1.53
N GLU A 79 -12.88 -12.84 0.88
CA GLU A 79 -14.26 -12.34 0.77
C GLU A 79 -14.87 -12.78 -0.56
#